data_AF-A0A2N3X293-F1
#
_entry.id   AF-A0A2N3X293-F1
#
_cell.length_a   1.000
_cell.length_b   1.000
_cell.length_c   1.000
_cell.angle_alpha   90.00
_cell.angle_beta   90.00
_cell.angle_gamma   90.00
#
_symmetry.space_group_name_H-M   'P 1'
#
loop_
_entity.id
_entity.type
_entity.pdbx_description
1 polymer ?
#
loop_
_entity_poly.entity_id
_entity_poly.type
_entity_poly.pdbx_seq_one_letter_code
_entity_poly.pdbx_strand_id
1 'polypeptide(L)'
;MNTPDRPLTPAQADSLAAVSEPWLSCDECFDQIDGYVDGLFQDERDPAEAMRVHLARCPACCEEAESLISLAAEDQGTDPEQALRAFRRDVGLAAGPPAESQTGIARLFRRRRTPDR
;
A
#
# COMPACT_ATOMS: atom_id res chain seq x y z
N MET A 1 -9.63 -7.20 27.74
CA MET A 1 -8.76 -8.38 27.56
C MET A 1 -7.48 -7.86 26.93
N ASN A 2 -6.36 -7.83 27.68
CA ASN A 2 -5.07 -7.42 27.17
C ASN A 2 -4.30 -8.71 26.85
N THR A 3 -4.06 -8.98 25.57
CA THR A 3 -3.28 -10.12 25.08
C THR A 3 -1.83 -9.96 25.58
N PRO A 4 -1.12 -11.04 25.97
CA PRO A 4 0.24 -10.89 26.50
C PRO A 4 1.16 -10.23 25.48
N ASP A 5 1.91 -9.25 25.98
CA ASP A 5 2.97 -8.51 25.30
C ASP A 5 4.01 -9.50 24.79
N ARG A 6 4.01 -9.75 23.47
CA ARG A 6 5.06 -10.56 22.86
C ARG A 6 6.34 -9.72 22.87
N PRO A 7 7.42 -10.18 23.50
CA PRO A 7 8.67 -9.42 23.48
C PRO A 7 9.15 -9.25 22.04
N LEU A 8 9.56 -8.02 21.70
CA LEU A 8 10.16 -7.71 20.41
C LEU A 8 11.46 -8.49 20.24
N THR A 9 11.71 -9.01 19.04
CA THR A 9 13.04 -9.54 18.72
C THR A 9 14.04 -8.39 18.54
N PRO A 10 15.36 -8.62 18.70
CA PRO A 10 16.37 -7.59 18.47
C PRO A 10 16.24 -6.93 17.09
N ALA A 11 16.01 -7.71 16.03
CA ALA A 11 15.80 -7.19 14.69
C ALA A 11 14.55 -6.29 14.57
N GLN A 12 13.48 -6.59 15.32
CA GLN A 12 12.28 -5.73 15.35
C GLN A 12 12.56 -4.43 16.11
N ALA A 13 13.31 -4.49 17.22
CA ALA A 13 13.72 -3.31 17.97
C ALA A 13 14.68 -2.42 17.16
N ASP A 14 15.67 -3.01 16.50
CA ASP A 14 16.61 -2.31 15.62
C ASP A 14 15.88 -1.64 14.45
N SER A 15 14.89 -2.31 13.87
CA SER A 15 14.07 -1.72 12.81
C SER A 15 13.26 -0.50 13.27
N LEU A 16 12.84 -0.45 14.55
CA LEU A 16 12.14 0.69 15.12
C LEU A 16 13.09 1.83 15.51
N ALA A 17 14.32 1.49 15.92
CA ALA A 17 15.35 2.46 16.31
C ALA A 17 16.20 2.97 15.14
N ALA A 18 16.06 2.38 13.95
CA ALA A 18 16.79 2.77 12.76
C ALA A 18 16.43 4.20 12.35
N VAL A 19 17.44 5.05 12.17
CA VAL A 19 17.26 6.40 11.67
C VAL A 19 16.85 6.33 10.20
N SER A 20 15.73 6.98 9.87
CA SER A 20 15.24 7.12 8.50
C SER A 20 15.83 8.38 7.89
N GLU A 21 17.07 8.32 7.40
CA GLU A 21 17.67 9.39 6.59
C GLU A 21 17.59 9.03 5.11
N PRO A 22 17.20 9.97 4.22
CA PRO A 22 16.72 11.33 4.54
C PRO A 22 15.35 11.32 5.25
N TRP A 23 15.22 12.17 6.28
CA TRP A 23 14.04 12.22 7.14
C TRP A 23 12.95 13.10 6.53
N LEU A 24 11.70 12.64 6.66
CA LEU A 24 10.48 13.35 6.29
C LEU A 24 9.46 13.15 7.41
N SER A 25 8.83 14.23 7.89
CA SER A 25 7.73 14.12 8.86
C SER A 25 6.44 13.60 8.22
N CYS A 26 5.48 13.16 9.05
CA CYS A 26 4.16 12.77 8.56
C CYS A 26 3.40 13.95 7.93
N ASP A 27 3.54 15.17 8.46
CA ASP A 27 2.91 16.37 7.90
C ASP A 27 3.50 16.71 6.53
N GLU A 28 4.84 16.74 6.41
CA GLU A 28 5.49 16.98 5.11
C GLU A 28 5.19 15.86 4.10
N CYS A 29 5.03 14.62 4.56
CA CYS A 29 4.55 13.52 3.74
C CYS A 29 3.14 13.82 3.21
N PHE A 30 2.21 14.20 4.09
CA PHE A 30 0.82 14.47 3.71
C PHE A 30 0.71 15.61 2.69
N ASP A 31 1.52 16.67 2.82
CA ASP A 31 1.54 17.78 1.88
C ASP A 31 2.04 17.39 0.47
N GLN A 32 2.80 16.29 0.35
CA GLN A 32 3.47 15.89 -0.88
C GLN A 32 2.95 14.58 -1.48
N ILE A 33 2.13 13.81 -0.75
CA ILE A 33 1.76 12.43 -1.10
C ILE A 33 0.93 12.34 -2.39
N ASP A 34 0.04 13.30 -2.64
CA ASP A 34 -0.76 13.34 -3.87
C ASP A 34 0.14 13.51 -5.10
N GLY A 35 1.06 14.49 -5.06
CA GLY A 35 2.01 14.75 -6.15
C GLY A 35 3.00 13.60 -6.35
N TYR A 36 3.40 12.94 -5.26
CA TYR A 36 4.18 11.71 -5.33
C TYR A 36 3.43 10.62 -6.10
N VAL A 37 2.15 10.38 -5.78
CA VAL A 37 1.32 9.35 -6.44
C VAL A 37 1.11 9.68 -7.90
N ASP A 38 0.78 10.93 -8.23
CA ASP A 38 0.61 11.38 -9.63
C ASP A 38 1.88 11.14 -10.46
N GLY A 39 3.05 11.44 -9.88
CA GLY A 39 4.36 11.23 -10.53
C GLY A 39 4.64 9.77 -10.90
N LEU A 40 4.09 8.80 -10.16
CA LEU A 40 4.23 7.37 -10.48
C LEU A 40 3.59 7.00 -11.83
N PHE A 41 2.57 7.73 -12.27
CA PHE A 41 1.86 7.46 -13.51
C PHE A 41 2.37 8.29 -14.70
N GLN A 42 3.09 9.39 -14.44
CA GLN A 42 3.62 10.31 -15.48
C GLN A 42 5.01 9.89 -16.01
N ASP A 43 5.59 8.78 -15.53
CA ASP A 43 7.00 8.40 -15.76
C ASP A 43 8.01 9.50 -15.32
N GLU A 44 7.57 10.46 -14.50
CA GLU A 44 8.40 11.47 -13.84
C GLU A 44 9.10 10.82 -12.65
N ARG A 45 10.19 10.12 -12.99
CA ARG A 45 10.76 9.03 -12.18
C ARG A 45 11.72 9.47 -11.08
N ASP A 46 11.43 10.55 -10.38
CA ASP A 46 12.18 10.84 -9.15
C ASP A 46 11.26 11.15 -7.97
N PRO A 47 10.55 10.13 -7.46
CA PRO A 47 10.01 10.22 -6.12
C PRO A 47 11.15 10.46 -5.14
N ALA A 48 11.13 11.62 -4.48
CA ALA A 48 12.12 12.04 -3.49
C ALA A 48 12.42 10.87 -2.54
N GLU A 49 13.69 10.46 -2.47
CA GLU A 49 14.17 9.34 -1.66
C GLU A 49 13.59 9.35 -0.23
N ALA A 50 13.42 10.55 0.35
CA ALA A 50 12.82 10.77 1.66
C ALA A 50 11.36 10.27 1.77
N MET A 51 10.54 10.45 0.73
CA MET A 51 9.16 9.95 0.69
C MET A 51 9.14 8.42 0.70
N ARG A 52 9.98 7.78 -0.13
CA ARG A 52 10.06 6.31 -0.18
C ARG A 52 10.53 5.72 1.15
N VAL A 53 11.55 6.34 1.76
CA VAL A 53 12.05 5.96 3.09
C VAL A 53 10.97 6.12 4.16
N HIS A 54 10.18 7.20 4.12
CA HIS A 54 9.08 7.42 5.06
C HIS A 54 7.96 6.38 4.91
N LEU A 55 7.49 6.14 3.68
CA LEU A 55 6.42 5.16 3.40
C LEU A 55 6.83 3.73 3.77
N ALA A 56 8.12 3.41 3.71
CA ALA A 56 8.65 2.13 4.19
C ALA A 56 8.60 1.96 5.72
N ARG A 57 8.46 3.06 6.47
CA ARG A 57 8.61 3.09 7.94
C ARG A 57 7.33 3.53 8.67
N CYS A 58 6.42 4.22 8.00
CA CYS A 58 5.16 4.70 8.56
C CYS A 58 3.97 3.93 7.94
N PRO A 59 3.39 2.94 8.66
CA PRO A 59 2.27 2.15 8.13
C PRO A 59 1.06 3.01 7.76
N ALA A 60 0.74 4.03 8.57
CA ALA A 60 -0.40 4.92 8.31
C ALA A 60 -0.23 5.67 6.97
N CYS A 61 0.92 6.32 6.76
CA CYS A 61 1.19 7.02 5.50
C CYS A 61 1.28 6.06 4.30
N CYS A 62 1.74 4.82 4.52
CA CYS A 62 1.69 3.79 3.47
C CYS A 62 0.24 3.42 3.09
N GLU A 63 -0.65 3.23 4.06
CA GLU A 63 -2.06 2.92 3.79
C GLU A 63 -2.76 4.05 3.02
N GLU A 64 -2.44 5.31 3.35
CA GLU A 64 -2.91 6.47 2.58
C GLU A 64 -2.37 6.45 1.14
N ALA A 65 -1.07 6.19 0.94
CA ALA A 65 -0.48 6.07 -0.40
C ALA A 65 -1.16 4.96 -1.23
N GLU A 66 -1.41 3.79 -0.63
CA GLU A 66 -2.09 2.68 -1.31
C GLU A 66 -3.53 3.05 -1.72
N SER A 67 -4.23 3.80 -0.89
CA SER A 67 -5.58 4.28 -1.18
C SER A 67 -5.57 5.24 -2.37
N LEU A 68 -4.65 6.21 -2.37
CA LEU A 68 -4.48 7.16 -3.47
C LEU A 68 -4.07 6.48 -4.78
N ILE A 69 -3.14 5.53 -4.74
CA ILE A 69 -2.71 4.76 -5.92
C ILE A 69 -3.87 3.98 -6.52
N SER A 70 -4.74 3.40 -5.69
CA SER A 70 -5.91 2.66 -6.17
C SER A 70 -6.85 3.59 -6.94
N LEU A 71 -7.14 4.77 -6.40
CA LEU A 71 -7.99 5.78 -7.03
C LEU A 71 -7.36 6.33 -8.32
N ALA A 72 -6.07 6.66 -8.29
CA ALA A 72 -5.34 7.16 -9.46
C ALA A 72 -5.28 6.10 -10.57
N ALA A 73 -5.08 4.82 -10.22
CA ALA A 73 -5.07 3.74 -11.20
C ALA A 73 -6.43 3.61 -11.92
N GLU A 74 -7.54 3.74 -11.20
CA GLU A 74 -8.88 3.75 -11.78
C GLU A 74 -9.10 4.93 -12.73
N ASP A 75 -8.65 6.13 -12.35
CA ASP A 75 -8.74 7.34 -13.18
C ASP A 75 -7.91 7.22 -14.48
N GLN A 76 -6.72 6.64 -14.38
CA GLN A 76 -5.82 6.42 -15.52
C GLN A 76 -6.19 5.17 -16.36
N GLY A 77 -7.23 4.42 -15.96
CA GLY A 77 -7.64 3.20 -16.67
C GLY A 77 -6.62 2.05 -16.61
N THR A 78 -5.78 2.04 -15.56
CA THR A 78 -4.79 0.99 -15.30
C THR A 78 -5.32 -0.02 -14.26
N ASP A 79 -4.65 -1.16 -14.13
CA ASP A 79 -5.03 -2.17 -13.13
C ASP A 79 -4.55 -1.77 -11.72
N PRO A 80 -5.44 -1.46 -10.75
CA PRO A 80 -5.06 -1.00 -9.42
C PRO A 80 -4.24 -2.05 -8.65
N GLU A 81 -4.54 -3.34 -8.83
CA GLU A 81 -3.76 -4.43 -8.21
C GLU A 81 -2.32 -4.43 -8.73
N GLN A 82 -2.12 -4.16 -10.01
CA GLN A 82 -0.79 -4.09 -10.61
C GLN A 82 -0.02 -2.86 -10.11
N ALA A 83 -0.68 -1.70 -10.05
CA ALA A 83 -0.09 -0.45 -9.54
C ALA A 83 0.38 -0.59 -8.09
N LEU A 84 -0.47 -1.14 -7.21
CA LEU A 84 -0.14 -1.39 -5.80
C LEU A 84 1.05 -2.34 -5.63
N ARG A 85 1.14 -3.40 -6.44
CA ARG A 85 2.28 -4.32 -6.40
C ARG A 85 3.58 -3.66 -6.84
N ALA A 86 3.52 -2.77 -7.82
CA ALA A 86 4.68 -2.01 -8.27
C ALA A 86 5.16 -1.05 -7.17
N PHE A 87 4.23 -0.30 -6.56
CA PHE A 87 4.51 0.61 -5.46
C PHE A 87 5.13 -0.10 -4.26
N ARG A 88 4.51 -1.17 -3.74
CA ARG A 88 5.03 -1.92 -2.58
C ARG A 88 6.46 -2.42 -2.81
N ARG A 89 6.79 -2.82 -4.04
CA ARG A 89 8.15 -3.21 -4.42
C ARG A 89 9.13 -2.04 -4.34
N ASP A 90 8.72 -0.86 -4.80
CA ASP A 90 9.55 0.35 -4.80
C ASP A 90 9.86 0.84 -3.37
N VAL A 91 8.86 0.87 -2.48
CA VAL A 91 9.05 1.25 -1.07
C VAL A 91 9.64 0.14 -0.19
N GLY A 92 10.04 -1.00 -0.77
CA GLY A 92 10.71 -2.09 -0.05
C GLY A 92 9.83 -2.81 0.97
N LEU A 93 8.50 -2.60 0.94
CA LEU A 93 7.56 -3.38 1.71
C LEU A 93 7.47 -4.75 1.06
N ALA A 94 8.17 -5.72 1.65
CA ALA A 94 8.11 -7.11 1.20
C ALA A 94 6.64 -7.47 0.99
N ALA A 95 6.31 -7.92 -0.23
CA ALA A 95 4.95 -8.33 -0.57
C ALA A 95 4.48 -9.26 0.56
N GLY A 96 3.44 -8.83 1.28
CA GLY A 96 2.70 -9.75 2.12
C GLY A 96 2.36 -11.00 1.30
N PRO A 97 2.17 -12.16 1.95
CA PRO A 97 1.81 -13.37 1.21
C PRO A 97 0.68 -13.04 0.22
N PRO A 98 0.76 -13.51 -1.04
CA PRO A 98 -0.24 -13.18 -2.04
C PRO A 98 -1.60 -13.44 -1.42
N ALA A 99 -2.49 -12.45 -1.46
CA ALA A 99 -3.83 -12.55 -0.90
C ALA A 99 -4.43 -13.88 -1.35
N GLU A 100 -4.47 -14.88 -0.46
CA GLU A 100 -4.95 -16.20 -0.78
C GLU A 100 -6.43 -16.06 -1.10
N SER A 101 -6.72 -16.04 -2.39
CA SER A 101 -7.98 -16.46 -3.00
C SER A 101 -9.22 -16.19 -2.14
N GLN A 102 -9.68 -14.94 -2.07
CA GLN A 102 -11.06 -14.62 -1.68
C GLN A 102 -12.09 -15.03 -2.76
N THR A 103 -11.83 -16.11 -3.49
CA THR A 103 -12.84 -16.78 -4.34
C THR A 103 -13.71 -17.66 -3.45
N GLY A 104 -14.49 -17.03 -2.57
CA GLY A 104 -15.35 -17.73 -1.59
C GLY A 104 -16.84 -17.38 -1.65
N ILE A 105 -17.22 -16.27 -2.31
CA ILE A 105 -18.63 -15.79 -2.28
C ILE A 105 -19.27 -15.57 -3.66
N ALA A 106 -18.49 -15.56 -4.75
CA ALA A 106 -19.03 -15.32 -6.10
C ALA A 106 -19.58 -16.57 -6.84
N ARG A 107 -19.67 -17.74 -6.19
CA ARG A 107 -20.23 -18.98 -6.79
C ARG A 107 -21.63 -19.38 -6.30
N LEU A 108 -22.32 -18.54 -5.53
CA LEU A 108 -23.67 -18.85 -5.03
C LEU A 108 -24.83 -18.13 -5.73
N PHE A 109 -24.58 -17.22 -6.68
CA PHE A 109 -25.65 -16.48 -7.37
C PHE A 109 -25.83 -16.82 -8.86
N ARG A 110 -25.33 -17.97 -9.33
CA ARG A 110 -25.61 -18.49 -10.69
C ARG A 110 -26.54 -19.71 -10.64
N ARG A 111 -27.81 -19.48 -10.31
CA ARG A 111 -29.02 -20.33 -10.52
C ARG A 111 -30.13 -19.62 -9.71
N ARG A 112 -31.16 -18.97 -10.24
CA ARG A 112 -32.05 -19.33 -11.35
C ARG A 112 -32.69 -18.03 -11.90
N ARG A 113 -32.58 -17.79 -13.20
CA ARG A 113 -33.52 -16.95 -13.94
C ARG A 113 -33.90 -17.72 -15.19
N THR A 114 -35.07 -18.34 -15.18
CA THR A 114 -35.78 -18.78 -16.39
C THR A 114 -37.16 -18.12 -16.37
N PRO A 115 -37.68 -17.67 -17.52
CA PRO A 115 -38.87 -16.84 -17.59
C PRO A 115 -40.16 -17.67 -17.74
N ASP A 116 -41.24 -17.08 -17.23
CA ASP A 116 -42.65 -17.06 -17.67
C ASP A 116 -43.23 -18.23 -18.50
N ARG A 117 -44.23 -18.92 -17.92
CA ARG A 117 -45.55 -19.13 -18.55
C ARG A 117 -46.60 -19.63 -17.56
#